data_AF-A0A1Y0HM40-F1
#
_entry.id   AF-A0A1Y0HM40-F1
#
_cell.length_a   1.000
_cell.length_b   1.000
_cell.length_c   1.000
_cell.angle_alpha   90.00
_cell.angle_beta   90.00
_cell.angle_gamma   90.00
#
_symmetry.space_group_name_H-M   'P 1'
#
loop_
_entity.id
_entity.type
_entity.pdbx_description
1 polymer ?
#
loop_
_entity_poly.entity_id
_entity_poly.type
_entity_poly.pdbx_seq_one_letter_code
_entity_poly.pdbx_strand_id
1 'polypeptide(L)'
;MFSKFMKFFEVKEDATLDYMDPDKLLRKKKRVLKDPLNQEEEDEFFRQLEVEESAFERPNINEEPRRKPRQKIPRESVLKKMSQCMKERDWNPKHHPKIIIGGVCLFIGVVILAIALHETPNPLIGKWRPQGKNIFLPVGDIEFAKDKVQALNITTMVKYDIDDTKINVIDTTTNTGVTFYITSDKTIETNLLGVKTTYKKVEK
;
A
#
# COMPACT_ATOMS: atom_id res chain seq x y z
N MET A 1 -22.76 -23.92 28.07
CA MET A 1 -21.88 -23.67 26.90
C MET A 1 -21.26 -22.26 26.93
N PHE A 2 -20.75 -21.77 28.07
CA PHE A 2 -20.09 -20.45 28.17
C PHE A 2 -18.62 -20.52 28.66
N SER A 3 -18.12 -21.71 29.00
CA SER A 3 -16.76 -21.90 29.55
C SER A 3 -15.63 -21.69 28.52
N LYS A 4 -15.92 -21.78 27.21
CA LYS A 4 -14.89 -21.60 26.17
C LYS A 4 -14.57 -20.13 25.83
N PHE A 5 -15.43 -19.17 26.23
CA PHE A 5 -15.19 -17.74 25.96
C PHE A 5 -14.34 -17.04 27.03
N MET A 6 -14.27 -17.56 28.26
CA MET A 6 -13.40 -16.99 29.30
C MET A 6 -11.90 -17.18 29.05
N LYS A 7 -11.51 -18.18 28.25
CA LYS A 7 -10.09 -18.40 27.87
C LYS A 7 -9.51 -17.34 26.93
N PHE A 8 -10.36 -16.47 26.36
CA PHE A 8 -9.88 -15.34 25.54
C PHE A 8 -9.61 -14.06 26.35
N PHE A 9 -10.10 -14.00 27.60
CA PHE A 9 -9.85 -12.88 28.53
C PHE A 9 -8.79 -13.20 29.58
N GLU A 10 -8.23 -14.42 29.56
CA GLU A 10 -7.08 -14.76 30.38
C GLU A 10 -5.85 -14.07 29.77
N VAL A 11 -5.57 -12.88 30.33
CA VAL A 11 -4.38 -12.08 30.04
C VAL A 11 -3.18 -12.99 30.21
N LYS A 12 -2.50 -13.30 29.10
CA LYS A 12 -1.19 -13.95 29.16
C LYS A 12 -0.27 -13.02 29.92
N GLU A 13 0.33 -13.53 30.99
CA GLU A 13 1.37 -12.81 31.72
C GLU A 13 2.46 -12.38 30.73
N ASP A 14 2.68 -11.07 30.68
CA ASP A 14 3.61 -10.40 29.80
C ASP A 14 5.02 -11.00 29.96
N ALA A 15 5.48 -11.74 28.94
CA ALA A 15 6.86 -12.21 28.84
C ALA A 15 7.88 -11.07 28.68
N THR A 16 7.42 -9.81 28.65
CA THR A 16 8.18 -8.56 28.64
C THR A 16 8.67 -8.11 30.01
N LEU A 17 8.20 -8.71 31.11
CA LEU A 17 8.68 -8.41 32.46
C LEU A 17 9.82 -9.32 32.95
N ASP A 18 10.07 -10.44 32.27
CA ASP A 18 11.10 -11.42 32.67
C ASP A 18 12.55 -10.95 32.36
N TYR A 19 12.70 -9.79 31.72
CA TYR A 19 14.00 -9.17 31.39
C TYR A 19 14.57 -8.29 32.51
N MET A 20 13.77 -7.95 33.53
CA MET A 20 14.19 -7.08 34.63
C MET A 20 14.63 -7.84 35.88
N ASP A 21 14.68 -9.18 35.83
CA ASP A 21 15.01 -10.02 36.98
C ASP A 21 16.54 -10.09 37.19
N PRO A 22 17.11 -9.39 38.20
CA PRO A 22 18.55 -9.21 38.34
C PRO A 22 19.30 -10.52 38.64
N ASP A 23 18.62 -11.51 39.21
CA ASP A 23 19.19 -12.80 39.58
C ASP A 23 19.44 -13.72 38.37
N LYS A 24 18.67 -13.57 37.28
CA LYS A 24 18.87 -14.33 36.04
C LYS A 24 20.01 -13.77 35.17
N LEU A 25 20.29 -12.47 35.26
CA LEU A 25 21.41 -11.81 34.55
C LEU A 25 22.78 -12.19 35.13
N LEU A 26 22.87 -12.36 36.45
CA LEU A 26 24.11 -12.73 37.12
C LEU A 26 24.49 -14.22 36.93
N ARG A 27 23.51 -15.11 36.73
CA ARG A 27 23.79 -16.54 36.50
C ARG A 27 24.45 -16.83 35.16
N LYS A 28 24.23 -16.02 34.11
CA LYS A 28 24.87 -16.22 32.79
C LYS A 28 26.27 -15.61 32.70
N LYS A 29 26.64 -14.69 33.59
CA LYS A 29 27.93 -13.96 33.56
C LYS A 29 29.02 -14.60 34.43
N LYS A 30 28.96 -15.91 34.66
CA LYS A 30 29.97 -16.65 35.44
C LYS A 30 30.96 -17.44 34.58
N ARG A 31 31.11 -17.09 33.30
CA ARG A 31 32.19 -17.60 32.46
C ARG A 31 32.94 -16.43 31.83
N VAL A 32 34.19 -16.31 32.26
CA VAL A 32 35.27 -15.52 31.67
C VAL A 32 35.19 -14.01 31.94
N LEU A 33 35.40 -13.63 33.21
CA LEU A 33 36.07 -12.37 33.52
C LEU A 33 37.56 -12.62 33.24
N LYS A 34 37.99 -12.36 31.99
CA LYS A 34 39.41 -12.38 31.61
C LYS A 34 40.03 -11.09 32.14
N ASP A 35 41.12 -11.25 32.87
CA ASP A 35 41.91 -10.19 33.49
C ASP A 35 42.53 -9.31 32.39
N PRO A 36 42.29 -7.99 32.37
CA PRO A 36 42.74 -7.09 31.31
C PRO A 36 44.24 -6.76 31.33
N LEU A 37 45.08 -7.61 31.94
CA LEU A 37 46.50 -7.35 32.17
C LEU A 37 47.44 -8.37 31.47
N ASN A 38 46.95 -9.06 30.43
CA ASN A 38 47.76 -10.03 29.69
C ASN A 38 48.50 -9.35 28.52
N GLN A 39 49.74 -8.92 28.77
CA GLN A 39 50.59 -8.17 27.81
C GLN A 39 50.84 -8.91 26.49
N GLU A 40 50.78 -10.23 26.47
CA GLU A 40 50.96 -11.01 25.23
C GLU A 40 49.82 -10.82 24.21
N GLU A 41 48.57 -10.64 24.67
CA GLU A 41 47.42 -10.42 23.76
C GLU A 41 47.41 -8.98 23.21
N GLU A 42 47.99 -8.01 23.94
CA GLU A 42 48.16 -6.62 23.46
C GLU A 42 49.25 -6.54 22.39
N ASP A 43 50.40 -7.19 22.59
CA ASP A 43 51.50 -7.21 21.61
C ASP A 43 51.09 -7.90 20.30
N GLU A 44 50.22 -8.91 20.35
CA GLU A 44 49.64 -9.53 19.15
C GLU A 44 48.64 -8.61 18.43
N PHE A 45 47.87 -7.82 19.19
CA PHE A 45 46.93 -6.83 18.64
C PHE A 45 47.67 -5.68 17.95
N PHE A 46 48.74 -5.15 18.55
CA PHE A 46 49.56 -4.10 17.93
C PHE A 46 50.36 -4.61 16.72
N ARG A 47 50.81 -5.88 16.72
CA ARG A 47 51.38 -6.52 15.51
C ARG A 47 50.38 -6.66 14.38
N GLN A 48 49.12 -6.99 14.68
CA GLN A 48 48.08 -7.05 13.66
C GLN A 48 47.78 -5.66 13.08
N LEU A 49 47.76 -4.62 13.92
CA LEU A 49 47.63 -3.24 13.48
C LEU A 49 48.82 -2.78 12.63
N GLU A 50 50.07 -3.08 12.99
CA GLU A 50 51.24 -2.73 12.15
C GLU A 50 51.26 -3.47 10.80
N VAL A 51 50.76 -4.71 10.75
CA VAL A 51 50.62 -5.48 9.50
C VAL A 51 49.48 -4.92 8.63
N GLU A 52 48.40 -4.42 9.24
CA GLU A 52 47.29 -3.78 8.55
C GLU A 52 47.64 -2.35 8.09
N GLU A 53 48.42 -1.62 8.89
CA GLU A 53 48.92 -0.27 8.61
C GLU A 53 50.02 -0.28 7.54
N SER A 54 50.94 -1.25 7.55
CA SER A 54 51.92 -1.45 6.47
C SER A 54 51.29 -1.94 5.15
N ALA A 55 50.09 -2.51 5.20
CA ALA A 55 49.27 -2.78 4.02
C ALA A 55 48.52 -1.53 3.51
N PHE A 56 48.32 -0.52 4.37
CA PHE A 56 47.63 0.73 4.07
C PHE A 56 48.58 1.89 3.71
N GLU A 57 49.79 1.91 4.25
CA GLU A 57 50.85 2.90 4.01
C GLU A 57 51.76 2.56 2.81
N ARG A 58 51.17 2.16 1.68
CA ARG A 58 51.79 2.48 0.38
C ARG A 58 51.12 3.73 -0.16
N PRO A 59 51.64 4.94 0.14
CA PRO A 59 51.15 6.14 -0.49
C PRO A 59 51.42 6.07 -1.98
N ASN A 60 50.35 6.36 -2.71
CA ASN A 60 50.30 6.66 -4.12
C ASN A 60 51.26 7.84 -4.41
N ILE A 61 52.53 7.56 -4.70
CA ILE A 61 53.47 8.53 -5.28
C ILE A 61 53.65 8.13 -6.74
N ASN A 62 53.29 9.09 -7.61
CA ASN A 62 53.51 9.06 -9.05
C ASN A 62 54.93 8.61 -9.41
N GLU A 63 55.06 7.43 -10.02
CA GLU A 63 55.95 7.26 -11.16
C GLU A 63 55.09 6.88 -12.35
N GLU A 64 55.17 7.67 -13.43
CA GLU A 64 54.46 7.45 -14.68
C GLU A 64 54.59 5.99 -15.14
N PRO A 65 53.48 5.25 -15.33
CA PRO A 65 53.56 4.00 -16.05
C PRO A 65 53.80 4.36 -17.51
N ARG A 66 55.06 4.26 -17.94
CA ARG A 66 55.47 4.18 -19.34
C ARG A 66 54.38 3.47 -20.14
N ARG A 67 53.80 4.21 -21.08
CA ARG A 67 52.76 3.80 -22.04
C ARG A 67 52.91 2.33 -22.44
N LYS A 68 52.07 1.46 -21.87
CA LYS A 68 51.73 0.18 -22.49
C LYS A 68 50.41 0.38 -23.23
N PRO A 69 50.30 -0.08 -24.49
CA PRO A 69 49.14 0.23 -25.32
C PRO A 69 47.85 -0.28 -24.66
N ARG A 70 46.82 0.57 -24.61
CA ARG A 70 45.45 0.25 -24.21
C ARG A 70 44.97 -0.98 -24.98
N GLN A 71 45.09 -2.15 -24.37
CA GLN A 71 44.39 -3.34 -24.84
C GLN A 71 42.93 -3.16 -24.42
N LYS A 72 42.08 -2.85 -25.40
CA LYS A 72 40.64 -2.76 -25.21
C LYS A 72 40.15 -4.13 -24.74
N ILE A 73 39.85 -4.28 -23.46
CA ILE A 73 39.13 -5.45 -22.95
C ILE A 73 37.80 -5.47 -23.73
N PRO A 74 37.49 -6.53 -24.49
CA PRO A 74 36.27 -6.58 -25.28
C PRO A 74 35.08 -6.56 -24.32
N ARG A 75 34.18 -5.59 -24.49
CA ARG A 75 32.92 -5.45 -23.73
C ARG A 75 32.06 -6.72 -23.73
N GLU A 76 32.29 -7.58 -24.73
CA GLU A 76 31.70 -8.91 -24.81
C GLU A 76 32.04 -9.79 -23.62
N SER A 77 33.23 -9.67 -23.01
CA SER A 77 33.61 -10.46 -21.84
C SER A 77 32.85 -10.08 -20.57
N VAL A 78 32.48 -8.80 -20.42
CA VAL A 78 31.71 -8.31 -19.26
C VAL A 78 30.23 -8.66 -19.44
N LEU A 79 29.69 -8.48 -20.65
CA LEU A 79 28.31 -8.88 -20.96
C LEU A 79 28.13 -10.40 -20.91
N LYS A 80 29.13 -11.18 -21.31
CA LYS A 80 29.11 -12.65 -21.23
C LYS A 80 29.24 -13.15 -19.78
N LYS A 81 29.99 -12.44 -18.94
CA LYS A 81 30.01 -12.68 -17.48
C LYS A 81 28.68 -12.29 -16.82
N MET A 82 28.08 -11.16 -17.20
CA MET A 82 26.75 -10.77 -16.71
C MET A 82 25.66 -11.75 -17.18
N SER A 83 25.73 -12.24 -18.42
CA SER A 83 24.77 -13.21 -18.94
C SER A 83 24.97 -14.59 -18.32
N GLN A 84 26.21 -14.98 -17.98
CA GLN A 84 26.47 -16.19 -17.19
C GLN A 84 25.94 -16.06 -15.75
N CYS A 85 26.15 -14.92 -15.07
CA CYS A 85 25.54 -14.68 -13.75
C CYS A 85 24.00 -14.63 -13.78
N MET A 86 23.38 -14.13 -14.85
CA MET A 86 21.92 -14.19 -15.02
C MET A 86 21.43 -15.61 -15.34
N LYS A 87 22.27 -16.44 -15.96
CA LYS A 87 21.94 -17.84 -16.33
C LYS A 87 22.11 -18.81 -15.15
N GLU A 88 23.04 -18.51 -14.23
CA GLU A 88 23.21 -19.21 -12.95
C GLU A 88 22.14 -18.84 -11.91
N ARG A 89 21.44 -17.72 -12.13
CA ARG A 89 20.24 -17.36 -11.38
C ARG A 89 19.08 -18.23 -11.86
N ASP A 90 19.17 -19.50 -11.51
CA ASP A 90 18.24 -20.56 -11.85
C ASP A 90 16.88 -20.22 -11.22
N TRP A 91 16.05 -19.49 -11.96
CA TRP A 91 14.68 -19.17 -11.57
C TRP A 91 13.80 -20.41 -11.77
N ASN A 92 14.14 -21.47 -11.04
CA ASN A 92 13.35 -22.68 -11.02
C ASN A 92 12.23 -22.48 -9.97
N PRO A 93 10.96 -22.44 -10.38
CA PRO A 93 9.86 -22.13 -9.48
C PRO A 93 9.69 -23.15 -8.33
N LYS A 94 10.33 -24.32 -8.42
CA LYS A 94 10.35 -25.32 -7.35
C LYS A 94 11.28 -24.98 -6.18
N HIS A 95 12.33 -24.19 -6.37
CA HIS A 95 13.35 -23.96 -5.32
C HIS A 95 13.11 -22.70 -4.47
N HIS A 96 12.22 -21.80 -4.90
CA HIS A 96 11.91 -20.57 -4.16
C HIS A 96 10.40 -20.33 -3.98
N PRO A 97 9.67 -21.26 -3.33
CA PRO A 97 8.22 -21.15 -3.14
C PRO A 97 7.84 -19.87 -2.38
N LYS A 98 8.69 -19.38 -1.48
CA LYS A 98 8.46 -18.14 -0.71
C LYS A 98 8.39 -16.88 -1.59
N ILE A 99 9.16 -16.83 -2.68
CA ILE A 99 9.18 -15.68 -3.59
C ILE A 99 7.93 -15.70 -4.47
N ILE A 100 7.50 -16.89 -4.91
CA ILE A 100 6.27 -17.07 -5.70
C ILE A 100 5.05 -16.76 -4.86
N ILE A 101 4.98 -17.28 -3.63
CA ILE A 101 3.91 -16.98 -2.68
C ILE A 101 3.87 -15.48 -2.39
N GLY A 102 5.03 -14.85 -2.16
CA GLY A 102 5.12 -13.40 -1.99
C GLY A 102 4.58 -12.62 -3.20
N GLY A 103 4.94 -13.04 -4.41
CA GLY A 103 4.45 -12.43 -5.65
C GLY A 103 2.94 -12.60 -5.85
N VAL A 104 2.39 -13.79 -5.57
CA VAL A 104 0.96 -14.06 -5.65
C VAL A 104 0.19 -13.25 -4.60
N CYS A 105 0.67 -13.19 -3.36
CA CYS A 105 0.07 -12.37 -2.31
C CYS A 105 0.08 -10.88 -2.67
N LEU A 106 1.17 -10.38 -3.27
CA LEU A 106 1.26 -9.01 -3.73
C LEU A 106 0.27 -8.74 -4.88
N PHE A 107 0.14 -9.68 -5.81
CA PHE A 107 -0.82 -9.58 -6.91
C PHE A 107 -2.27 -9.57 -6.39
N ILE A 108 -2.62 -10.47 -5.46
CA ILE A 108 -3.94 -10.48 -4.82
C ILE A 108 -4.18 -9.19 -4.05
N GLY A 109 -3.19 -8.69 -3.31
CA GLY A 109 -3.28 -7.41 -2.60
C GLY A 109 -3.54 -6.24 -3.55
N VAL A 110 -2.87 -6.20 -4.71
CA VAL A 110 -3.10 -5.20 -5.75
C VAL A 110 -4.50 -5.33 -6.36
N VAL A 111 -4.99 -6.55 -6.59
CA VAL A 111 -6.35 -6.78 -7.12
C VAL A 111 -7.42 -6.33 -6.12
N ILE A 112 -7.27 -6.67 -4.83
CA ILE A 112 -8.20 -6.21 -3.78
C ILE A 112 -8.17 -4.69 -3.66
N LEU A 113 -6.97 -4.10 -3.69
CA LEU A 113 -6.81 -2.65 -3.67
C LEU A 113 -7.46 -1.99 -4.89
N ALA A 114 -7.31 -2.58 -6.08
CA ALA A 114 -7.93 -2.09 -7.30
C ALA A 114 -9.46 -2.16 -7.22
N ILE A 115 -10.03 -3.24 -6.68
CA ILE A 115 -11.48 -3.37 -6.47
C ILE A 115 -11.97 -2.36 -5.42
N ALA A 116 -11.24 -2.19 -4.32
CA ALA A 116 -11.60 -1.24 -3.27
C ALA A 116 -11.52 0.23 -3.73
N LEU A 117 -10.61 0.54 -4.65
CA LEU A 117 -10.46 1.87 -5.25
C LEU A 117 -11.34 2.07 -6.49
N HIS A 118 -11.94 1.01 -7.02
CA HIS A 118 -12.83 1.11 -8.17
C HIS A 118 -14.16 1.71 -7.71
N GLU A 119 -14.20 3.02 -7.59
CA GLU A 119 -15.44 3.76 -7.40
C GLU A 119 -16.37 3.44 -8.58
N THR A 120 -17.53 2.87 -8.28
CA THR A 120 -18.57 2.60 -9.28
C THR A 120 -18.92 3.92 -9.97
N PRO A 121 -18.76 4.04 -11.30
CA PRO A 121 -19.03 5.27 -12.01
C PRO A 121 -20.51 5.63 -11.83
N ASN A 122 -20.77 6.81 -11.28
CA ASN A 122 -22.14 7.28 -11.05
C ASN A 122 -22.67 8.03 -12.30
N PRO A 123 -23.62 7.45 -13.06
CA PRO A 123 -24.15 8.08 -14.27
C PRO A 123 -25.00 9.33 -13.99
N LEU A 124 -25.45 9.52 -12.74
CA LEU A 124 -26.19 10.73 -12.34
C LEU A 124 -25.30 11.97 -12.29
N ILE A 125 -23.97 11.84 -12.23
CA ILE A 125 -23.09 13.00 -12.10
C ILE A 125 -23.33 13.98 -13.26
N GLY A 126 -23.58 15.24 -12.91
CA GLY A 126 -23.88 16.33 -13.83
C GLY A 126 -25.18 17.07 -13.51
N LYS A 127 -25.56 17.95 -14.44
CA LYS A 127 -26.75 18.81 -14.34
C LYS A 127 -27.94 18.18 -15.06
N TRP A 128 -29.10 18.22 -14.43
CA TRP A 128 -30.34 17.64 -14.91
C TRP A 128 -31.46 18.66 -14.82
N ARG A 129 -32.21 18.80 -15.91
CA ARG A 129 -33.33 19.72 -16.03
C ARG A 129 -34.63 18.95 -16.13
N PRO A 130 -35.66 19.27 -15.33
CA PRO A 130 -36.95 18.61 -15.42
C PRO A 130 -37.61 18.86 -16.78
N GLN A 131 -38.25 17.84 -17.32
CA GLN A 131 -39.10 17.90 -18.51
C GLN A 131 -40.54 17.57 -18.12
N GLY A 132 -41.46 18.53 -18.28
CA GLY A 132 -42.89 18.32 -18.07
C GLY A 132 -43.63 19.59 -17.64
N LYS A 133 -44.95 19.59 -17.80
CA LYS A 133 -45.85 20.66 -17.29
C LYS A 133 -46.24 20.45 -15.82
N ASN A 134 -46.19 19.21 -15.32
CA ASN A 134 -46.54 18.84 -13.94
C ASN A 134 -45.28 18.54 -13.14
N ILE A 135 -44.55 19.59 -12.79
CA ILE A 135 -43.34 19.50 -11.97
C ILE A 135 -43.78 19.70 -10.52
N PHE A 136 -43.60 18.69 -9.67
CA PHE A 136 -43.84 18.84 -8.24
C PHE A 136 -42.76 19.77 -7.66
N LEU A 137 -43.11 20.88 -7.02
CA LEU A 137 -42.13 21.68 -6.27
C LEU A 137 -41.62 20.81 -5.10
N PRO A 138 -40.30 20.61 -4.92
CA PRO A 138 -39.19 21.51 -5.24
C PRO A 138 -38.25 20.96 -6.34
N VAL A 139 -38.80 20.59 -7.50
CA VAL A 139 -38.06 19.95 -8.59
C VAL A 139 -37.53 21.00 -9.59
N GLY A 140 -36.52 21.77 -9.20
CA GLY A 140 -35.79 22.67 -10.09
C GLY A 140 -34.71 21.96 -10.92
N ASP A 141 -33.79 22.72 -11.52
CA ASP A 141 -32.54 22.16 -12.03
C ASP A 141 -31.78 21.49 -10.86
N ILE A 142 -31.32 20.26 -11.07
CA ILE A 142 -30.58 19.46 -10.08
C ILE A 142 -29.17 19.21 -10.58
N GLU A 143 -28.17 19.42 -9.73
CA GLU A 143 -26.78 19.09 -10.00
C GLU A 143 -26.32 18.01 -9.02
N PHE A 144 -25.97 16.84 -9.55
CA PHE A 144 -25.38 15.75 -8.77
C PHE A 144 -23.85 15.84 -8.87
N ALA A 145 -23.21 15.95 -7.71
CA ALA A 145 -21.77 15.78 -7.54
C ALA A 145 -21.49 14.49 -6.75
N LYS A 146 -20.22 14.16 -6.55
CA LYS A 146 -19.79 12.90 -5.93
C LYS A 146 -20.32 12.68 -4.51
N ASP A 147 -20.41 13.73 -3.72
CA ASP A 147 -20.71 13.73 -2.28
C ASP A 147 -21.88 14.64 -1.90
N LYS A 148 -22.41 15.39 -2.86
CA LYS A 148 -23.46 16.38 -2.64
C LYS A 148 -24.41 16.49 -3.82
N VAL A 149 -25.61 16.95 -3.52
CA VAL A 149 -26.63 17.32 -4.52
C VAL A 149 -27.00 18.77 -4.30
N GLN A 150 -27.08 19.52 -5.38
CA GLN A 150 -27.56 20.89 -5.37
C GLN A 150 -28.88 20.99 -6.13
N ALA A 151 -29.92 21.46 -5.46
CA ALA A 151 -31.24 21.70 -6.05
C ALA A 151 -31.82 23.00 -5.47
N LEU A 152 -32.35 23.88 -6.32
CA LEU A 152 -32.92 25.18 -5.90
C LEU A 152 -31.99 26.01 -4.98
N ASN A 153 -30.68 26.00 -5.26
CA ASN A 153 -29.64 26.63 -4.43
C ASN A 153 -29.46 26.04 -3.02
N ILE A 154 -30.12 24.94 -2.69
CA ILE A 154 -29.88 24.17 -1.47
C ILE A 154 -28.88 23.07 -1.81
N THR A 155 -27.82 22.96 -0.99
CA THR A 155 -26.81 21.89 -1.11
C THR A 155 -27.01 20.89 0.02
N THR A 156 -27.18 19.62 -0.34
CA THR A 156 -27.39 18.52 0.60
C THR A 156 -26.26 17.51 0.43
N MET A 157 -25.70 17.03 1.55
CA MET A 157 -24.69 15.97 1.54
C MET A 157 -25.36 14.62 1.35
N VAL A 158 -24.93 13.85 0.34
CA VAL A 158 -25.60 12.61 -0.03
C VAL A 158 -24.63 11.45 -0.20
N LYS A 159 -25.17 10.24 -0.06
CA LYS A 159 -24.55 8.99 -0.49
C LYS A 159 -25.36 8.40 -1.63
N TYR A 160 -24.66 7.78 -2.57
CA TYR A 160 -25.26 7.09 -3.69
C TYR A 160 -25.17 5.59 -3.46
N ASP A 161 -26.30 4.93 -3.60
CA ASP A 161 -26.37 3.48 -3.72
C ASP A 161 -26.79 3.17 -5.17
N ILE A 162 -25.86 2.57 -5.92
CA ILE A 162 -25.96 2.42 -7.37
C ILE A 162 -26.28 0.96 -7.68
N ASP A 163 -27.42 0.75 -8.33
CA ASP A 163 -27.86 -0.51 -8.90
C ASP A 163 -27.95 -0.36 -10.43
N ASP A 164 -28.07 -1.46 -11.17
CA ASP A 164 -27.96 -1.46 -12.64
C ASP A 164 -28.98 -0.56 -13.34
N THR A 165 -30.19 -0.44 -12.77
CA THR A 165 -31.32 0.31 -13.37
C THR A 165 -31.81 1.47 -12.52
N LYS A 166 -31.35 1.58 -11.27
CA LYS A 166 -31.85 2.54 -10.29
C LYS A 166 -30.71 3.04 -9.41
N ILE A 167 -30.78 4.30 -9.03
CA ILE A 167 -29.81 4.92 -8.13
C ILE A 167 -30.58 5.56 -7.00
N ASN A 168 -30.25 5.14 -5.78
CA ASN A 168 -30.83 5.71 -4.58
C ASN A 168 -29.89 6.80 -4.03
N VAL A 169 -30.43 8.00 -3.90
CA VAL A 169 -29.72 9.18 -3.39
C VAL A 169 -30.16 9.38 -1.95
N ILE A 170 -29.27 9.10 -1.00
CA ILE A 170 -29.56 9.07 0.43
C ILE A 170 -28.95 10.32 1.07
N ASP A 171 -29.78 11.18 1.65
CA ASP A 171 -29.29 12.30 2.47
C ASP A 171 -28.63 11.77 3.73
N THR A 172 -27.37 12.14 3.94
CA THR A 172 -26.59 11.71 5.11
C THR A 172 -27.08 12.29 6.43
N THR A 173 -27.82 13.41 6.38
CA THR A 173 -28.29 14.13 7.58
C THR A 173 -29.59 13.55 8.10
N THR A 174 -30.55 13.32 7.20
CA THR A 174 -31.90 12.84 7.55
C THR A 174 -32.09 11.35 7.31
N ASN A 175 -31.12 10.70 6.66
CA ASN A 175 -31.19 9.31 6.21
C ASN A 175 -32.43 9.02 5.33
N THR A 176 -32.92 10.05 4.63
CA THR A 176 -34.02 9.93 3.68
C THR A 176 -33.47 9.67 2.28
N GLY A 177 -34.10 8.75 1.56
CA GLY A 177 -33.65 8.30 0.23
C GLY A 177 -34.64 8.69 -0.86
N VAL A 178 -34.10 9.20 -1.98
CA VAL A 178 -34.87 9.41 -3.21
C VAL A 178 -34.31 8.50 -4.30
N THR A 179 -35.18 7.66 -4.87
CA THR A 179 -34.80 6.77 -5.96
C THR A 179 -34.99 7.45 -7.32
N PHE A 180 -33.95 7.35 -8.14
CA PHE A 180 -33.95 7.75 -9.55
C PHE A 180 -33.79 6.51 -10.42
N TYR A 181 -34.59 6.42 -11.46
CA TYR A 181 -34.55 5.36 -12.47
C TYR A 181 -33.86 5.90 -13.71
N ILE A 182 -32.88 5.15 -14.23
CA ILE A 182 -32.21 5.52 -15.47
C ILE A 182 -33.03 4.93 -16.62
N THR A 183 -33.63 5.78 -17.45
CA THR A 183 -34.41 5.32 -18.62
C THR A 183 -33.63 5.43 -19.92
N SER A 184 -32.65 6.32 -19.99
CA SER A 184 -31.71 6.47 -21.11
C SER A 184 -30.44 7.15 -20.63
N ASP A 185 -29.38 7.15 -21.44
CA ASP A 185 -28.08 7.77 -21.12
C ASP A 185 -28.19 9.26 -20.70
N LYS A 186 -29.24 9.94 -21.17
CA LYS A 186 -29.50 11.36 -20.89
C LYS A 186 -30.85 11.62 -20.25
N THR A 187 -31.58 10.59 -19.80
CA THR A 187 -32.88 10.76 -19.13
C THR A 187 -33.00 9.94 -17.87
N ILE A 188 -33.49 10.58 -16.81
CA ILE A 188 -33.77 9.94 -15.52
C ILE A 188 -35.21 10.25 -15.12
N GLU A 189 -35.78 9.34 -14.34
CA GLU A 189 -37.13 9.47 -13.81
C GLU A 189 -37.09 9.33 -12.29
N THR A 190 -37.91 10.10 -11.59
CA THR A 190 -38.13 9.91 -10.16
C THR A 190 -39.63 9.90 -9.88
N ASN A 191 -40.02 9.15 -8.85
CA ASN A 191 -41.38 9.16 -8.34
C ASN A 191 -41.33 9.65 -6.90
N LEU A 192 -41.78 10.89 -6.70
CA LEU A 192 -41.86 11.52 -5.39
C LEU A 192 -43.34 11.69 -5.06
N LEU A 193 -43.78 11.06 -3.97
CA LEU A 193 -45.15 11.19 -3.44
C LEU A 193 -46.24 10.89 -4.50
N GLY A 194 -45.99 9.95 -5.41
CA GLY A 194 -46.93 9.57 -6.48
C GLY A 194 -46.85 10.43 -7.73
N VAL A 195 -46.00 11.47 -7.77
CA VAL A 195 -45.77 12.30 -8.95
C VAL A 195 -44.50 11.85 -9.66
N LYS A 196 -44.69 11.35 -10.88
CA LYS A 196 -43.59 10.97 -11.77
C LYS A 196 -43.00 12.22 -12.43
N THR A 197 -41.74 12.52 -12.15
CA THR A 197 -41.00 13.61 -12.80
C THR A 197 -39.86 13.04 -13.64
N THR A 198 -39.74 13.51 -14.88
CA THR A 198 -38.67 13.12 -15.80
C THR A 198 -37.67 14.26 -15.89
N TYR A 199 -36.37 13.95 -15.94
CA TYR A 199 -35.30 14.93 -16.16
C TYR A 199 -34.46 14.53 -17.36
N LYS A 200 -33.93 15.55 -18.02
CA LYS A 200 -32.97 15.42 -19.10
C LYS A 200 -31.63 16.02 -18.71
N LYS A 201 -30.53 15.32 -19.05
CA LYS A 201 -29.17 15.79 -18.78
C LYS A 201 -28.89 17.05 -19.60
N VAL A 202 -28.32 18.06 -18.95
CA VAL A 202 -27.87 19.30 -19.58
C VAL A 202 -26.42 19.11 -20.00
N GLU A 203 -26.18 19.05 -21.31
CA GLU A 203 -24.82 19.01 -21.86
C GLU A 203 -24.24 20.43 -21.83
N LYS A 204 -22.97 20.54 -21.44
CA LYS A 204 -22.21 21.80 -21.49
C LYS A 204 -21.79 22.12 -22.91
#